data_AF-A0A6I3GU31-F1
#
_entry.id   AF-A0A6I3GU31-F1
#
_cell.length_a   1.000
_cell.length_b   1.000
_cell.length_c   1.000
_cell.angle_alpha   90.00
_cell.angle_beta   90.00
_cell.angle_gamma   90.00
#
_symmetry.space_group_name_H-M   'P 1'
#
loop_
_entity.id
_entity.type
_entity.pdbx_description
1 polymer ?
#
loop_
_entity_poly.entity_id
_entity_poly.type
_entity_poly.pdbx_seq_one_letter_code
_entity_poly.pdbx_strand_id
1 'polypeptide(L)'
;MSKIIRPAILVVLACLLLSAFGLRVSHPQSGLKSALGSASSSVAVYRHTSKVAKSDKIVVTTGIKDSDPALAIVINADKTSVDIQAGTTLQRVDTKNVQGKLILVLPFVGLILNVVGL
;
A
#
# COMPACT_ATOMS: atom_id res chain seq x y z
N MET A 1 -9.13 35.96 6.60
CA MET A 1 -9.07 34.53 6.22
C MET A 1 -9.85 33.71 7.24
N SER A 2 -10.84 32.94 6.78
CA SER A 2 -11.67 32.06 7.64
C SER A 2 -10.79 31.11 8.47
N LYS A 3 -11.20 30.84 9.72
CA LYS A 3 -10.49 29.95 10.67
C LYS A 3 -10.26 28.53 10.12
N ILE A 4 -10.99 28.13 9.07
CA ILE A 4 -10.91 26.82 8.41
C ILE A 4 -9.83 26.78 7.30
N ILE A 5 -9.47 27.92 6.72
CA ILE A 5 -8.54 27.98 5.58
C ILE A 5 -7.10 27.68 6.02
N ARG A 6 -6.71 28.11 7.22
CA ARG A 6 -5.36 27.89 7.76
C ARG A 6 -5.03 26.41 8.01
N PRO A 7 -5.87 25.60 8.70
CA PRO A 7 -5.59 24.17 8.87
C PRO A 7 -5.64 23.42 7.54
N ALA A 8 -6.53 23.79 6.62
CA ALA A 8 -6.60 23.15 5.29
C ALA A 8 -5.30 23.32 4.50
N ILE A 9 -4.71 24.53 4.49
CA ILE A 9 -3.42 24.79 3.83
C ILE A 9 -2.29 23.96 4.46
N LEU A 10 -2.27 23.86 5.79
CA LEU A 10 -1.29 23.05 6.52
C LEU A 10 -1.38 21.56 6.16
N VAL A 11 -2.59 21.01 6.07
CA VAL A 11 -2.83 19.62 5.67
C VAL A 11 -2.38 19.39 4.23
N VAL A 12 -2.73 20.28 3.30
CA VAL A 12 -2.29 20.17 1.90
C VAL A 12 -0.76 20.22 1.80
N LEU A 13 -0.12 21.14 2.51
CA LEU A 13 1.34 21.25 2.53
C LEU A 13 1.99 19.99 3.11
N ALA A 14 1.44 19.43 4.20
CA ALA A 14 1.91 18.17 4.78
C ALA A 14 1.77 17.00 3.79
N CYS A 15 0.64 16.88 3.09
CA CYS A 15 0.46 15.86 2.06
C CYS A 15 1.46 15.99 0.90
N LEU A 16 1.77 17.22 0.48
CA LEU A 16 2.77 17.48 -0.56
C LEU A 16 4.18 17.08 -0.11
N LEU A 17 4.54 17.42 1.14
CA LEU A 17 5.82 17.00 1.72
C LEU A 17 5.92 15.47 1.81
N LEU A 18 4.90 14.79 2.34
CA LEU A 18 4.87 13.32 2.43
C LEU A 18 5.01 12.67 1.04
N SER A 19 4.33 13.23 0.03
CA SER A 19 4.42 12.77 -1.36
C SER A 19 5.82 12.98 -1.94
N ALA A 20 6.48 14.10 -1.63
CA ALA A 20 7.86 14.38 -2.05
C ALA A 20 8.86 13.39 -1.42
N PHE A 21 8.61 12.94 -0.19
CA PHE A 21 9.38 11.86 0.45
C PHE A 21 9.06 10.46 -0.10
N GLY A 22 8.15 10.37 -1.07
CA GLY A 22 7.76 9.13 -1.73
C GLY A 22 6.79 8.28 -0.91
N LEU A 23 6.17 8.82 0.14
CA LEU A 23 5.05 8.14 0.80
C LEU A 23 3.82 8.20 -0.09
N ARG A 24 3.17 7.05 -0.26
CA ARG A 24 1.94 6.89 -1.01
C ARG A 24 0.98 6.03 -0.22
N VAL A 25 -0.29 6.15 -0.58
CA VAL A 25 -1.39 5.44 0.06
C VAL A 25 -2.13 4.66 -1.03
N SER A 26 -2.48 3.41 -0.76
CA SER A 26 -3.34 2.61 -1.62
C SER A 26 -4.34 1.81 -0.80
N HIS A 27 -5.39 1.33 -1.47
CA HIS A 27 -6.37 0.42 -0.90
C HIS A 27 -6.18 -0.96 -1.55
N PRO A 28 -5.41 -1.86 -0.92
CA PRO A 28 -5.14 -3.17 -1.50
C PRO A 28 -6.45 -3.94 -1.67
N GLN A 29 -6.64 -4.59 -2.81
CA GLN A 29 -7.82 -5.41 -3.08
C GLN A 29 -7.62 -6.86 -2.65
N SER A 30 -6.36 -7.31 -2.55
CA SER A 30 -6.02 -8.68 -2.20
C SER A 30 -4.68 -8.80 -1.46
N GLY A 31 -4.29 -10.02 -1.10
CA GLY A 31 -2.96 -10.33 -0.60
C GLY A 31 -2.92 -10.78 0.87
N LEU A 32 -1.85 -10.39 1.57
CA LEU A 32 -1.59 -10.83 2.95
C LEU A 32 -2.72 -10.42 3.91
N LYS A 33 -3.27 -11.42 4.60
CA LYS A 33 -4.09 -11.17 5.79
C LYS A 33 -3.18 -10.78 6.95
N SER A 34 -3.55 -9.73 7.68
CA SER A 34 -2.85 -9.32 8.90
C SER A 34 -3.63 -9.81 10.12
N ALA A 35 -2.99 -9.86 11.29
CA ALA A 35 -3.65 -10.18 12.56
C ALA A 35 -4.83 -9.23 12.86
N LEU A 36 -4.82 -8.05 12.25
CA LEU A 36 -5.83 -7.02 12.38
C LEU A 36 -6.83 -6.98 11.20
N GLY A 37 -6.91 -7.98 10.32
CA GLY A 37 -7.95 -8.03 9.26
C GLY A 37 -7.45 -8.32 7.84
N SER A 38 -8.37 -8.19 6.87
CA SER A 38 -8.12 -8.45 5.45
C SER A 38 -7.43 -7.28 4.76
N ALA A 39 -6.55 -7.57 3.80
CA ALA A 39 -5.96 -6.56 2.93
C ALA A 39 -7.04 -5.71 2.23
N SER A 40 -8.13 -6.34 1.80
CA SER A 40 -9.27 -5.72 1.10
C SER A 40 -10.07 -4.70 1.90
N SER A 41 -9.97 -4.68 3.23
CA SER A 41 -10.65 -3.70 4.08
C SER A 41 -9.68 -2.68 4.70
N SER A 42 -8.45 -2.63 4.19
CA SER A 42 -7.35 -1.89 4.79
C SER A 42 -6.82 -0.80 3.87
N VAL A 43 -6.14 0.19 4.45
CA VAL A 43 -5.38 1.19 3.70
C VAL A 43 -3.90 0.94 3.95
N ALA A 44 -3.14 0.76 2.87
CA ALA A 44 -1.70 0.55 2.91
C ALA A 44 -0.98 1.88 2.69
N VAL A 45 -0.09 2.22 3.62
CA VAL A 45 0.88 3.31 3.47
C VAL A 45 2.21 2.69 3.11
N TYR A 46 2.79 3.10 1.99
CA TYR A 46 4.01 2.54 1.46
C TYR A 46 4.96 3.62 0.96
N ARG A 47 6.25 3.33 0.98
CA ARG A 47 7.28 4.15 0.34
C ARG A 47 7.49 3.66 -1.08
N HIS A 48 7.22 4.52 -2.05
CA HIS A 48 7.47 4.23 -3.46
C HIS A 48 8.95 3.97 -3.70
N THR A 49 9.29 2.76 -4.14
CA THR A 49 10.66 2.37 -4.47
C THR A 49 10.66 1.11 -5.33
N SER A 50 11.61 1.05 -6.27
CA SER A 50 11.91 -0.16 -7.06
C SER A 50 12.91 -1.09 -6.37
N LYS A 51 13.53 -0.63 -5.26
CA LYS A 51 14.50 -1.43 -4.52
C LYS A 51 13.79 -2.24 -3.46
N VAL A 52 13.70 -3.55 -3.68
CA VAL A 52 13.13 -4.50 -2.73
C VAL A 52 14.09 -5.67 -2.52
N ALA A 53 14.00 -6.26 -1.34
CA ALA A 53 14.83 -7.36 -0.87
C ALA A 53 13.94 -8.46 -0.31
N LYS A 54 14.52 -9.65 -0.12
CA LYS A 54 13.85 -10.78 0.51
C LYS A 54 13.24 -10.36 1.86
N SER A 55 12.03 -10.86 2.11
CA SER A 55 11.20 -10.61 3.30
C SER A 55 10.61 -9.20 3.42
N ASP A 56 10.88 -8.28 2.48
CA ASP A 56 10.15 -7.02 2.44
C ASP A 56 8.65 -7.27 2.22
N LYS A 57 7.81 -6.56 2.98
CA LYS A 57 6.38 -6.43 2.66
C LYS A 57 6.22 -5.31 1.66
N ILE A 58 5.46 -5.55 0.59
CA ILE A 58 5.34 -4.63 -0.54
C ILE A 58 3.90 -4.48 -1.00
N VAL A 59 3.64 -3.39 -1.71
CA VAL A 59 2.44 -3.18 -2.51
C VAL A 59 2.81 -3.43 -3.97
N VAL A 60 2.03 -4.25 -4.67
CA VAL A 60 2.38 -4.75 -5.99
C VAL A 60 1.16 -4.91 -6.88
N THR A 61 1.34 -4.70 -8.19
CA THR A 61 0.35 -5.00 -9.22
C THR A 61 0.69 -6.34 -9.86
N THR A 62 -0.21 -7.30 -9.81
CA THR A 62 0.00 -8.68 -10.26
C THR A 62 -0.60 -8.92 -11.64
N GLY A 63 -1.39 -7.97 -12.16
CA GLY A 63 -2.09 -8.07 -13.45
C GLY A 63 -3.36 -8.91 -13.37
N ILE A 64 -3.77 -9.30 -12.15
CA ILE A 64 -5.00 -10.06 -11.93
C ILE A 64 -6.12 -9.05 -11.72
N LYS A 65 -7.10 -9.07 -12.63
CA LYS A 65 -8.27 -8.19 -12.58
C LYS A 65 -8.96 -8.31 -11.22
N ASP A 66 -9.37 -7.16 -10.67
CA ASP A 66 -10.08 -7.03 -9.39
C ASP A 66 -9.30 -7.50 -8.14
N SER A 67 -8.00 -7.81 -8.29
CA SER A 67 -7.10 -8.20 -7.18
C SER A 67 -5.94 -7.22 -6.97
N ASP A 68 -5.85 -6.19 -7.82
CA ASP A 68 -4.80 -5.18 -7.80
C ASP A 68 -5.27 -3.87 -7.14
N PRO A 69 -4.40 -3.19 -6.36
CA PRO A 69 -3.08 -3.65 -5.93
C PRO A 69 -3.16 -4.72 -4.83
N ALA A 70 -2.16 -5.60 -4.75
CA ALA A 70 -2.06 -6.64 -3.74
C ALA A 70 -1.01 -6.33 -2.67
N LEU A 71 -1.23 -6.79 -1.44
CA LEU A 71 -0.20 -6.87 -0.40
C LEU A 71 0.57 -8.19 -0.51
N ALA A 72 1.90 -8.11 -0.62
CA ALA A 72 2.72 -9.31 -0.77
C ALA A 72 4.01 -9.26 0.06
N ILE A 73 4.61 -10.42 0.30
CA ILE A 73 5.96 -10.55 0.86
C ILE A 73 6.90 -10.99 -0.26
N VAL A 74 8.06 -10.35 -0.35
CA VAL A 74 9.11 -10.77 -1.27
C VAL A 74 9.77 -12.05 -0.75
N ILE A 75 9.77 -13.09 -1.56
CA ILE A 75 10.49 -14.33 -1.28
C ILE A 75 11.89 -14.29 -1.89
N ASN A 76 12.00 -13.74 -3.09
CA ASN A 76 13.27 -13.54 -3.78
C ASN A 76 13.20 -12.27 -4.64
N ALA A 77 14.32 -11.57 -4.78
CA ALA A 77 14.43 -10.35 -5.57
C ALA A 77 15.62 -10.45 -6.52
N ASP A 78 15.33 -10.47 -7.82
CA ASP A 78 16.30 -10.41 -8.90
C ASP A 78 16.35 -8.98 -9.48
N LYS A 79 17.17 -8.75 -10.52
CA LYS A 79 17.30 -7.43 -11.15
C LYS A 79 16.06 -6.99 -11.93
N THR A 80 15.32 -7.94 -12.48
CA THR A 80 14.19 -7.70 -13.40
C THR A 80 12.88 -8.26 -12.86
N SER A 81 12.92 -9.28 -12.01
CA SER A 81 11.74 -9.91 -11.44
C SER A 81 11.82 -10.07 -9.93
N VAL A 82 10.67 -10.14 -9.30
CA VAL A 82 10.54 -10.39 -7.87
C VAL A 82 9.57 -11.55 -7.68
N ASP A 83 9.99 -12.55 -6.92
CA ASP A 83 9.10 -13.61 -6.45
C ASP A 83 8.38 -13.14 -5.20
N ILE A 84 7.06 -13.22 -5.23
CA ILE A 84 6.21 -12.69 -4.19
C ILE A 84 5.22 -13.75 -3.69
N GLN A 85 4.88 -13.65 -2.42
CA GLN A 85 3.76 -14.35 -1.83
C GLN A 85 2.65 -13.36 -1.52
N ALA A 86 1.52 -13.49 -2.22
CA ALA A 86 0.31 -12.72 -1.96
C ALA A 86 -0.75 -13.69 -1.39
N GLY A 87 -1.01 -13.59 -0.09
CA GLY A 87 -1.86 -14.57 0.61
C GLY A 87 -1.23 -15.97 0.57
N THR A 88 -1.90 -16.93 -0.08
CA THR A 88 -1.41 -18.30 -0.27
C THR A 88 -0.74 -18.54 -1.62
N THR A 89 -0.76 -17.54 -2.52
CA THR A 89 -0.28 -17.69 -3.89
C THR A 89 1.15 -17.21 -4.02
N LEU A 90 1.97 -18.03 -4.68
CA LEU A 90 3.31 -17.67 -5.12
C LEU A 90 3.29 -17.28 -6.59
N GLN A 91 3.87 -16.13 -6.91
CA GLN A 91 3.96 -15.67 -8.29
C GLN A 91 5.20 -14.81 -8.49
N ARG A 92 5.70 -14.80 -9.74
CA ARG A 92 6.79 -13.94 -10.18
C ARG A 92 6.20 -12.73 -10.89
N VAL A 93 6.61 -11.53 -10.48
CA VAL A 93 6.21 -10.27 -11.10
C VAL A 93 7.43 -9.50 -11.61
N ASP A 94 7.22 -8.61 -12.57
CA ASP A 94 8.25 -7.67 -12.99
C ASP A 94 8.51 -6.64 -11.88
N THR A 95 9.77 -6.28 -11.66
CA THR A 95 10.16 -5.28 -10.64
C THR A 95 9.46 -3.93 -10.87
N LYS A 96 9.12 -3.60 -12.12
CA LYS A 96 8.36 -2.37 -12.45
C LYS A 96 6.93 -2.36 -11.91
N ASN A 97 6.37 -3.53 -11.61
CA ASN A 97 5.02 -3.66 -11.07
C ASN A 97 5.00 -3.57 -9.54
N VAL A 98 6.17 -3.49 -8.90
CA VAL A 98 6.30 -3.21 -7.47
C VAL A 98 6.07 -1.72 -7.26
N GLN A 99 5.01 -1.37 -6.54
CA GLN A 99 4.68 0.03 -6.26
C GLN A 99 5.56 0.60 -5.15
N GLY A 100 5.93 -0.23 -4.18
CA GLY A 100 6.86 0.16 -3.13
C GLY A 100 6.83 -0.73 -1.89
N LYS A 101 7.67 -0.36 -0.92
CA LYS A 101 7.78 -1.06 0.36
C LYS A 101 6.71 -0.57 1.33
N LEU A 102 5.99 -1.51 1.92
CA LEU A 102 4.96 -1.24 2.91
C LEU A 102 5.59 -0.67 4.19
N ILE A 103 5.02 0.40 4.71
CA ILE A 103 5.38 1.01 6.00
C ILE A 103 4.36 0.56 7.06
N LEU A 104 3.08 0.68 6.73
CA LEU A 104 1.97 0.52 7.67
C LEU A 104 0.72 0.06 6.92
N VAL A 105 -0.08 -0.77 7.58
CA VAL A 105 -1.44 -1.12 7.15
C VAL A 105 -2.41 -0.63 8.22
N LEU A 106 -3.33 0.24 7.83
CA LEU A 106 -4.45 0.68 8.65
C LEU A 106 -5.65 -0.23 8.35
N PRO A 107 -6.03 -1.14 9.26
CA PRO A 107 -7.14 -2.05 9.04
C PRO A 107 -8.49 -1.35 9.20
N PHE A 108 -9.54 -1.93 8.60
CA PHE A 108 -10.95 -1.58 8.82
C PHE A 108 -11.34 -0.11 8.56
N VAL A 109 -10.60 0.63 7.73
CA VAL A 109 -10.90 2.05 7.48
C VAL A 109 -12.33 2.25 6.97
N GLY A 110 -12.80 1.43 6.02
CA GLY A 110 -14.18 1.51 5.54
C GLY A 110 -15.23 1.21 6.61
N LEU A 111 -14.94 0.31 7.56
CA LEU A 111 -15.85 0.02 8.68
C LEU A 111 -15.90 1.20 9.66
N ILE A 112 -14.75 1.80 9.97
CA ILE A 112 -14.67 2.98 10.84
C ILE A 112 -15.43 4.16 10.21
N LEU A 113 -15.24 4.42 8.92
CA LEU A 113 -15.92 5.50 8.20
C LEU A 113 -17.44 5.31 8.17
N ASN A 114 -17.91 4.09 7.91
CA ASN A 114 -19.34 3.76 7.94
C ASN A 114 -19.95 3.98 9.34
N VAL A 115 -19.24 3.61 10.42
CA VAL A 115 -19.69 3.86 11.80
C VAL A 115 -19.85 5.36 12.11
N VAL A 116 -19.03 6.23 11.53
CA VAL A 116 -19.12 7.69 11.72
C VAL A 116 -19.97 8.40 10.65
N GLY A 117 -20.65 7.64 9.78
CA GLY A 117 -21.55 8.17 8.76
C GLY A 117 -20.86 8.90 7.61
N LEU A 118 -19.62 8.52 7.28
CA LEU A 118 -18.83 9.06 6.16
C LEU A 118 -18.74 8.09 4.98
#